data_AF-A0A966MZ16-F1
#
_entry.id   AF-A0A966MZ16-F1
#
_cell.length_a   1.000
_cell.length_b   1.000
_cell.length_c   1.000
_cell.angle_alpha   90.00
_cell.angle_beta   90.00
_cell.angle_gamma   90.00
#
_symmetry.space_group_name_H-M   'P 1'
#
loop_
_entity.id
_entity.type
_entity.pdbx_description
1 polymer ?
#
loop_
_entity_poly.entity_id
_entity_poly.type
_entity_poly.pdbx_seq_one_letter_code
_entity_poly.pdbx_strand_id
1 'polypeptide(L)'
;MSNVAFIGLGVMGAPMAGHLASAGHEVTVFNRTASKALAWVALHGHRAAPTPAEAAEGAEFVMLCVGNDDDVREVVIGPAGCLEAMSEGSVLIDHTTASADLARELAVACAERGVAFIDAPVSGGQGGAESGQLTVM
;
A
#
# COMPACT_ATOMS: atom_id res chain seq x y z
N MET A 1 -15.35 1.10 10.35
CA MET A 1 -14.31 0.15 9.90
C MET A 1 -14.05 0.42 8.45
N SER A 2 -12.79 0.44 8.02
CA SER A 2 -12.44 0.81 6.63
C SER A 2 -11.86 -0.36 5.87
N ASN A 3 -12.12 -0.41 4.56
CA ASN A 3 -11.48 -1.34 3.64
C ASN A 3 -10.14 -0.77 3.18
N VAL A 4 -9.06 -1.52 3.40
CA VAL A 4 -7.70 -1.08 3.13
C VAL A 4 -6.98 -2.09 2.25
N ALA A 5 -6.30 -1.60 1.22
CA ALA A 5 -5.33 -2.38 0.48
C ALA A 5 -3.91 -2.06 0.96
N PHE A 6 -3.06 -3.07 1.16
CA PHE A 6 -1.65 -2.87 1.47
C PHE A 6 -0.76 -3.58 0.45
N ILE A 7 0.04 -2.81 -0.28
CA ILE A 7 0.87 -3.27 -1.39
C ILE A 7 2.34 -3.18 -0.97
N GLY A 8 2.98 -4.35 -0.89
CA GLY A 8 4.38 -4.49 -0.46
C GLY A 8 4.48 -5.04 0.96
N LEU A 9 4.90 -6.29 1.08
CA LEU A 9 5.04 -7.00 2.37
C LEU A 9 6.51 -7.30 2.65
N GLY A 10 7.33 -6.25 2.55
CA GLY A 10 8.72 -6.26 3.00
C GLY A 10 8.85 -6.26 4.51
N VAL A 11 10.08 -6.04 5.00
CA VAL A 11 10.37 -5.93 6.44
C VAL A 11 9.63 -4.76 7.12
N MET A 12 9.29 -3.73 6.34
CA MET A 12 8.49 -2.59 6.80
C MET A 12 6.99 -2.85 6.61
N GLY A 13 6.57 -3.16 5.39
CA GLY A 13 5.15 -3.24 5.05
C GLY A 13 4.36 -4.36 5.73
N ALA A 14 4.98 -5.53 5.97
CA ALA A 14 4.28 -6.65 6.61
C ALA A 14 3.77 -6.32 8.03
N PRO A 15 4.60 -5.80 8.96
CA PRO A 15 4.10 -5.38 10.27
C PRO A 15 3.16 -4.17 10.19
N MET A 16 3.38 -3.21 9.28
CA MET A 16 2.46 -2.08 9.07
C MET A 16 1.04 -2.56 8.72
N ALA A 17 0.92 -3.47 7.75
CA ALA A 17 -0.36 -4.11 7.40
C ALA A 17 -0.95 -4.88 8.60
N GLY A 18 -0.11 -5.57 9.38
CA GLY A 18 -0.52 -6.30 10.58
C GLY A 18 -1.12 -5.39 11.66
N HIS A 19 -0.63 -4.16 11.81
CA HIS A 19 -1.21 -3.18 12.72
C HIS A 19 -2.59 -2.69 12.25
N LEU A 20 -2.79 -2.49 10.94
CA LEU A 20 -4.11 -2.15 10.39
C LEU A 20 -5.13 -3.26 10.64
N ALA A 21 -4.73 -4.52 10.40
CA ALA A 21 -5.53 -5.70 10.71
C ALA A 21 -5.89 -5.76 12.20
N SER A 22 -4.91 -5.56 13.09
CA SER A 22 -5.11 -5.60 14.55
C SER A 22 -5.98 -4.46 15.07
N ALA A 23 -6.01 -3.31 14.37
CA ALA A 23 -6.92 -2.21 14.66
C ALA A 23 -8.36 -2.46 14.16
N GLY A 24 -8.59 -3.60 13.48
CA GLY A 24 -9.88 -4.11 13.06
C GLY A 24 -10.23 -3.86 11.59
N HIS A 25 -9.37 -3.18 10.82
CA HIS A 25 -9.63 -2.86 9.42
C HIS A 25 -9.72 -4.12 8.55
N GLU A 26 -10.51 -4.06 7.48
CA GLU A 26 -10.57 -5.14 6.48
C GLU A 26 -9.41 -4.96 5.51
N VAL A 27 -8.38 -5.82 5.60
CA VAL A 27 -7.13 -5.64 4.85
C VAL A 27 -7.03 -6.65 3.70
N THR A 28 -6.85 -6.15 2.47
CA THR A 28 -6.42 -6.96 1.33
C THR A 28 -4.97 -6.65 1.01
N VAL A 29 -4.11 -7.67 1.06
CA VAL A 29 -2.67 -7.47 0.79
C VAL A 29 -2.25 -7.95 -0.59
N PHE A 30 -1.25 -7.28 -1.16
CA PHE A 30 -0.52 -7.76 -2.32
C PHE A 30 0.98 -7.71 -2.06
N ASN A 31 1.70 -8.70 -2.60
CA ASN A 31 3.14 -8.63 -2.70
C ASN A 31 3.61 -9.42 -3.94
N ARG A 32 4.58 -8.88 -4.68
CA ARG A 32 5.17 -9.50 -5.88
C ARG A 32 5.57 -10.96 -5.67
N THR A 33 6.12 -11.28 -4.49
CA THR A 33 6.31 -12.67 -4.06
C THR A 33 5.06 -13.17 -3.33
N ALA A 34 4.22 -13.95 -4.01
CA ALA A 34 2.93 -14.41 -3.50
C ALA A 34 3.01 -15.15 -2.15
N SER A 35 4.07 -15.93 -1.90
CA SER A 35 4.25 -16.64 -0.63
C SER A 35 4.30 -15.73 0.60
N LYS A 36 4.77 -14.48 0.45
CA LYS A 36 4.75 -13.48 1.54
C LYS A 36 3.32 -13.03 1.87
N ALA A 37 2.49 -12.80 0.87
CA ALA A 37 1.09 -12.43 1.06
C ALA A 37 0.28 -13.57 1.70
N LEU A 38 0.49 -14.81 1.23
CA LEU A 38 -0.15 -15.98 1.81
C LEU A 38 0.28 -16.24 3.26
N ALA A 39 1.57 -16.08 3.57
CA ALA A 39 2.07 -16.19 4.94
C ALA A 39 1.48 -15.12 5.86
N TRP A 40 1.37 -13.88 5.36
CA TRP A 40 0.73 -12.79 6.09
C TRP A 40 -0.76 -13.09 6.37
N VAL A 41 -1.49 -13.57 5.37
CA VAL A 41 -2.90 -14.01 5.54
C VAL A 41 -3.03 -15.14 6.56
N ALA A 42 -2.13 -16.12 6.54
CA ALA A 42 -2.16 -17.21 7.51
C ALA A 42 -1.98 -16.73 8.97
N LEU A 43 -1.30 -15.61 9.17
CA LEU A 43 -1.08 -15.01 10.49
C LEU A 43 -2.22 -14.10 10.95
N HIS A 44 -2.82 -13.34 10.02
CA HIS A 44 -3.76 -12.26 10.35
C HIS A 44 -5.22 -12.53 9.95
N GLY A 45 -5.50 -13.54 9.12
CA GLY A 45 -6.85 -13.98 8.79
C GLY A 45 -7.61 -13.15 7.74
N HIS A 46 -6.96 -12.20 7.06
CA HIS A 46 -7.60 -11.39 6.02
C HIS A 46 -7.38 -11.93 4.60
N ARG A 47 -7.29 -11.06 3.58
CA ARG A 47 -7.29 -11.45 2.17
C ARG A 47 -5.96 -11.12 1.50
N ALA A 48 -5.61 -11.90 0.48
CA ALA A 48 -4.54 -11.59 -0.45
C ALA A 48 -5.09 -11.58 -1.87
N ALA A 49 -4.61 -10.64 -2.69
CA ALA A 49 -4.93 -10.55 -4.11
C ALA A 49 -3.70 -10.87 -4.98
N PRO A 50 -3.90 -11.37 -6.21
CA PRO A 50 -2.80 -11.74 -7.12
C PRO A 50 -2.20 -10.54 -7.87
N THR A 51 -2.85 -9.38 -7.87
CA THR A 51 -2.37 -8.14 -8.51
C THR A 51 -2.62 -6.92 -7.63
N PRO A 52 -1.87 -5.81 -7.80
CA PRO A 52 -2.15 -4.53 -7.15
C PRO A 52 -3.56 -3.99 -7.44
N ALA A 53 -4.01 -4.10 -8.69
CA ALA A 53 -5.37 -3.74 -9.11
C ALA A 53 -6.44 -4.50 -8.30
N GLU A 54 -6.36 -5.84 -8.27
CA GLU A 54 -7.32 -6.66 -7.51
C GLU A 54 -7.25 -6.43 -6.00
N ALA A 55 -6.09 -6.02 -5.47
CA ALA A 55 -5.99 -5.64 -4.06
C ALA A 55 -6.76 -4.35 -3.74
N ALA A 56 -6.80 -3.41 -4.69
CA ALA A 56 -7.39 -2.09 -4.53
C ALA A 56 -8.90 -2.01 -4.82
N GLU A 57 -9.49 -3.07 -5.41
CA GLU A 57 -10.92 -3.11 -5.69
C GLU A 57 -11.76 -2.92 -4.41
N GLY A 58 -12.55 -1.85 -4.37
CA GLY A 58 -13.42 -1.51 -3.24
C GLY A 58 -12.69 -1.04 -1.97
N ALA A 59 -11.38 -0.77 -2.05
CA ALA A 59 -10.61 -0.16 -0.97
C ALA A 59 -10.88 1.35 -0.88
N GLU A 60 -11.08 1.85 0.34
CA GLU A 60 -11.16 3.29 0.62
C GLU A 60 -9.75 3.90 0.69
N PHE A 61 -8.79 3.11 1.17
CA PHE A 61 -7.38 3.49 1.31
C PHE A 61 -6.51 2.42 0.66
N VAL A 62 -5.58 2.83 -0.19
CA VAL A 62 -4.53 1.97 -0.75
C VAL A 62 -3.19 2.47 -0.26
N MET A 63 -2.46 1.63 0.45
CA MET A 63 -1.20 1.99 1.11
C MET A 63 -0.05 1.20 0.49
N LEU A 64 1.07 1.86 0.22
CA LEU A 64 2.25 1.27 -0.42
C LEU A 64 3.45 1.28 0.53
N CYS A 65 4.27 0.24 0.50
CA CYS A 65 5.62 0.26 1.06
C CYS A 65 6.51 -0.70 0.26
N VAL A 66 7.11 -0.18 -0.81
CA VAL A 66 7.89 -0.97 -1.78
C VAL A 66 9.35 -0.50 -1.86
N GLY A 67 10.12 -0.95 -2.87
CA GLY A 67 11.57 -0.86 -2.87
C GLY A 67 12.14 0.47 -3.37
N ASN A 68 11.58 1.02 -4.45
CA ASN A 68 12.09 2.21 -5.14
C ASN A 68 11.03 2.80 -6.08
N ASP A 69 11.40 3.88 -6.76
CA ASP A 69 10.52 4.58 -7.71
C ASP A 69 9.92 3.68 -8.80
N ASP A 70 10.71 2.76 -9.39
CA ASP A 70 10.22 1.89 -10.46
C ASP A 70 9.24 0.85 -9.92
N ASP A 71 9.49 0.31 -8.73
CA ASP A 71 8.55 -0.58 -8.05
C ASP A 71 7.23 0.16 -7.74
N VAL A 72 7.28 1.44 -7.32
CA VAL A 72 6.07 2.25 -7.08
C VAL A 72 5.31 2.47 -8.39
N ARG A 73 5.99 2.88 -9.48
CA ARG A 73 5.33 3.05 -10.78
C ARG A 73 4.66 1.76 -11.25
N GLU A 74 5.36 0.63 -11.14
CA GLU A 74 4.84 -0.69 -11.55
C GLU A 74 3.54 -1.01 -10.81
N VAL A 75 3.50 -0.82 -9.49
CA VAL A 75 2.33 -1.21 -8.69
C VAL A 75 1.21 -0.17 -8.68
N VAL A 76 1.46 1.09 -9.07
CA VAL A 76 0.43 2.14 -9.09
C VAL A 76 -0.14 2.35 -10.48
N ILE A 77 0.71 2.63 -11.47
CA ILE A 77 0.32 3.03 -12.83
C ILE A 77 0.73 2.02 -13.90
N GLY A 78 1.32 0.89 -13.51
CA GLY A 78 1.62 -0.21 -14.44
C GLY A 78 0.36 -0.92 -14.95
N PRO A 79 0.48 -1.86 -15.89
CA PRO A 79 -0.66 -2.53 -16.53
C PRO A 79 -1.59 -3.31 -15.58
N ALA A 80 -1.11 -3.66 -14.38
CA ALA A 80 -1.90 -4.27 -13.31
C ALA A 80 -1.85 -3.44 -12.02
N GLY A 81 -1.55 -2.14 -12.16
CA GLY A 81 -1.37 -1.20 -11.07
C GLY A 81 -2.68 -0.90 -10.34
N CYS A 82 -2.57 -0.52 -9.08
CA CYS A 82 -3.72 -0.33 -8.20
C CYS A 82 -4.62 0.81 -8.64
N LEU A 83 -4.05 1.87 -9.25
CA LEU A 83 -4.78 3.11 -9.47
C LEU A 83 -5.98 2.91 -10.42
N GLU A 84 -5.94 1.93 -11.34
CA GLU A 84 -7.03 1.70 -12.31
C GLU A 84 -8.27 1.09 -11.67
N ALA A 85 -8.08 0.35 -10.58
CA ALA A 85 -9.15 -0.30 -9.83
C ALA A 85 -9.67 0.55 -8.66
N MET A 86 -8.99 1.66 -8.34
CA MET A 86 -9.38 2.57 -7.26
C MET A 86 -10.65 3.35 -7.63
N SER A 87 -11.53 3.55 -6.65
CA SER A 87 -12.76 4.33 -6.81
C SER A 87 -12.50 5.83 -6.64
N GLU A 88 -13.26 6.68 -7.34
CA GLU A 88 -13.28 8.12 -7.09
C GLU A 88 -13.56 8.40 -5.60
N GLY A 89 -12.81 9.33 -5.00
CA GLY A 89 -12.89 9.68 -3.59
C GLY A 89 -12.05 8.79 -2.65
N SER A 90 -11.43 7.72 -3.16
CA SER A 90 -10.45 6.93 -2.38
C SER A 90 -9.10 7.64 -2.26
N VAL A 91 -8.21 7.11 -1.42
CA VAL A 91 -6.90 7.70 -1.14
C VAL A 91 -5.77 6.70 -1.41
N LEU A 92 -4.79 7.11 -2.22
CA LEU A 92 -3.50 6.43 -2.38
C LEU A 92 -2.47 7.06 -1.44
N ILE A 93 -1.82 6.24 -0.61
CA ILE A 93 -0.83 6.66 0.38
C ILE A 93 0.47 5.92 0.12
N ASP A 94 1.54 6.63 -0.24
CA ASP A 94 2.85 6.03 -0.45
C ASP A 94 3.75 6.25 0.77
N HIS A 95 4.13 5.15 1.45
CA HIS A 95 5.12 5.18 2.52
C HIS A 95 6.54 4.83 2.04
N THR A 96 6.73 4.64 0.74
CA THR A 96 8.01 4.34 0.14
C THR A 96 8.92 5.56 0.21
N THR A 97 10.20 5.35 0.53
CA THR A 97 11.21 6.39 0.35
C THR A 97 11.49 6.54 -1.15
N ALA A 98 10.68 7.36 -1.81
CA ALA A 98 10.72 7.61 -3.26
C ALA A 98 11.23 9.02 -3.59
N SER A 99 11.44 9.30 -4.88
CA SER A 99 11.78 10.65 -5.33
C SER A 99 10.58 11.60 -5.30
N ALA A 100 10.86 12.89 -5.12
CA ALA A 100 9.84 13.94 -5.20
C ALA A 100 9.23 14.08 -6.62
N ASP A 101 9.95 13.68 -7.66
CA ASP A 101 9.44 13.72 -9.03
C ASP A 101 8.39 12.64 -9.26
N LEU A 102 8.62 11.43 -8.73
CA LEU A 102 7.61 10.38 -8.70
C LEU A 102 6.37 10.82 -7.90
N ALA A 103 6.54 11.40 -6.72
CA ALA A 103 5.40 11.87 -5.94
C ALA A 103 4.52 12.87 -6.72
N ARG A 104 5.13 13.78 -7.49
CA ARG A 104 4.40 14.71 -8.37
C ARG A 104 3.71 14.01 -9.54
N GLU A 105 4.38 13.04 -10.15
CA GLU A 105 3.82 12.21 -11.21
C GLU A 105 2.55 11.47 -10.73
N LEU A 106 2.63 10.81 -9.57
CA LEU A 106 1.48 10.10 -8.99
C LEU A 106 0.37 11.05 -8.59
N ALA A 107 0.68 12.23 -8.06
CA ALA A 107 -0.34 13.23 -7.72
C ALA A 107 -1.18 13.63 -8.95
N VAL A 108 -0.54 13.81 -10.12
CA VAL A 108 -1.24 14.11 -11.37
C VAL A 108 -2.10 12.92 -11.80
N ALA A 109 -1.52 11.72 -11.85
CA ALA A 109 -2.24 10.51 -12.27
C ALA A 109 -3.45 10.21 -11.38
N CYS A 110 -3.33 10.41 -10.05
CA CYS A 110 -4.44 10.21 -9.11
C CYS A 110 -5.54 11.26 -9.30
N ALA A 111 -5.16 12.53 -9.50
CA ALA A 111 -6.12 13.61 -9.72
C ALA A 111 -6.96 13.41 -10.99
N GLU A 112 -6.38 12.87 -12.07
CA GLU A 112 -7.11 12.53 -13.30
C GLU A 112 -8.20 11.46 -13.08
N ARG A 113 -8.09 10.67 -12.00
CA ARG A 113 -9.06 9.64 -11.60
C ARG A 113 -9.93 10.02 -10.40
N GLY A 114 -9.82 11.25 -9.91
CA GLY A 114 -10.54 11.68 -8.70
C GLY A 114 -10.10 10.92 -7.44
N VAL A 115 -8.88 10.39 -7.42
CA VAL A 115 -8.25 9.75 -6.26
C VAL A 115 -7.36 10.76 -5.56
N ALA A 116 -7.45 10.85 -4.24
CA ALA A 116 -6.53 11.67 -3.45
C ALA A 116 -5.18 10.96 -3.32
N PHE A 117 -4.07 11.70 -3.36
CA PHE A 117 -2.73 11.17 -3.19
C PHE A 117 -2.03 11.80 -1.98
N ILE A 118 -1.36 10.97 -1.18
CA ILE A 118 -0.52 11.39 -0.07
C ILE A 118 0.85 10.71 -0.20
N ASP A 119 1.89 11.52 -0.41
CA ASP A 119 3.28 11.12 -0.20
C ASP A 119 3.58 11.19 1.31
N ALA A 120 3.84 10.04 1.94
CA ALA A 120 3.93 9.89 3.39
C ALA A 120 5.09 8.98 3.81
N PRO A 121 6.34 9.23 3.39
CA PRO A 121 7.47 8.37 3.69
C PRO A 121 7.69 8.23 5.21
N VAL A 122 8.23 7.08 5.62
CA VAL A 122 8.34 6.73 7.05
C VAL A 122 9.79 6.63 7.54
N SER A 123 9.97 6.95 8.83
CA SER A 123 11.22 6.77 9.58
C SER A 123 11.01 5.91 10.83
N GLY A 124 12.06 5.26 11.31
CA GLY A 124 12.04 4.35 12.47
C GLY A 124 12.48 2.91 12.18
N GLY A 125 12.66 2.56 10.90
CA GLY A 125 13.15 1.24 10.47
C GLY A 125 12.24 0.08 10.87
N GLN A 126 12.74 -1.16 10.70
CA GLN A 126 11.96 -2.36 10.96
C GLN A 126 11.44 -2.43 12.40
N GLY A 127 12.26 -2.08 13.40
CA GLY A 127 11.84 -2.09 14.80
C GLY A 127 10.69 -1.10 15.08
N GLY A 128 10.69 0.07 14.42
CA GLY A 128 9.58 1.02 14.50
C GLY A 128 8.31 0.48 13.84
N ALA A 129 8.47 -0.25 12.72
CA ALA A 129 7.35 -0.86 12.01
C ALA A 129 6.69 -1.99 12.82
N GLU A 130 7.49 -2.85 13.47
CA GLU A 130 7.03 -3.97 14.31
C GLU A 130 6.36 -3.51 15.61
N SER A 131 6.80 -2.38 16.16
CA SER A 131 6.26 -1.81 17.40
C SER A 131 5.12 -0.80 17.18
N GLY A 132 4.80 -0.47 15.93
CA GLY A 132 3.77 0.52 15.58
C GLY A 132 4.15 1.94 16.03
N GLN A 133 5.44 2.31 15.96
CA GLN A 133 5.99 3.59 16.42
C GLN A 133 6.79 4.31 15.32
N LEU A 134 6.39 4.13 14.06
CA LEU A 134 6.96 4.87 12.94
C LEU A 134 6.61 6.35 13.01
N THR A 135 7.52 7.20 12.54
CA THR A 135 7.22 8.59 12.22
C THR A 135 6.84 8.67 10.75
N VAL A 136 5.66 9.23 10.47
CA VAL A 136 5.21 9.58 9.11
C VAL A 136 5.62 11.02 8.85
N MET A 137 6.28 11.28 7.71
CA MET A 137 6.82 12.59 7.34
C MET A 137 5.97 13.29 6.29
#